data_AF-A0A103XJZ9-F1
#
_entry.id   AF-A0A103XJZ9-F1
#
_cell.length_a   1.000
_cell.length_b   1.000
_cell.length_c   1.000
_cell.angle_alpha   90.00
_cell.angle_beta   90.00
_cell.angle_gamma   90.00
#
_symmetry.space_group_name_H-M   'P 1'
#
loop_
_entity.id
_entity.type
_entity.pdbx_description
1 polymer ?
#
loop_
_entity_poly.entity_id
_entity_poly.type
_entity_poly.pdbx_seq_one_letter_code
_entity_poly.pdbx_strand_id
1 'polypeptide(L)'
;MARQILPQRSLTTTLSAFLYRRSISAAAVDEPLNPTATVPPPSPPPPPHISNLRTRTPLEKQFETWLGKLKPGFTSYDVDEALRAQTDPDLAFDIFRWTGQQRGYKHTSTTYLTMIQIAVSGKRYFQAETLVEEIVAGACSGSVPLYNSVIKFCCGRKFLFNRAFDVYKKMMNGEDTKPNLETYKLLLDSLLRRFNNVNVCYVYLRGVKSLSKQMKASGVIPDTFASNMIIKAHAKCHELDQSIRVFREMGLYGNEPNAYTYCYLIHGLCEKGRVGEGLGFYKEMRGKSLVPKGSTYMILICSLAMEQLFKDSIKVIFDMLNDSMQPDMLTYKTLLEGLCREGRVDDAFDILEEFRKKDSFMNEKTYKNLLNGLHYVSCK
;
A
#
# COMPACT_ATOMS: atom_id res chain seq x y z
N MET A 1 26.85 -35.13 -19.99
CA MET A 1 26.68 -34.23 -18.83
C MET A 1 25.20 -34.13 -18.49
N ALA A 2 24.71 -35.06 -17.67
CA ALA A 2 23.32 -35.12 -17.24
C ALA A 2 23.19 -34.48 -15.84
N ARG A 3 22.37 -33.42 -15.70
CA ARG A 3 21.98 -32.87 -14.40
C ARG A 3 20.63 -33.47 -14.01
N GLN A 4 20.62 -34.24 -12.94
CA GLN A 4 19.44 -34.78 -12.27
C GLN A 4 18.59 -33.65 -11.67
N ILE A 5 17.29 -33.74 -11.93
CA ILE A 5 16.22 -33.02 -11.24
C ILE A 5 15.88 -33.84 -9.99
N LEU A 6 16.05 -33.24 -8.81
CA LEU A 6 15.55 -33.78 -7.53
C LEU A 6 14.19 -33.15 -7.20
N PRO A 7 13.19 -33.92 -6.73
CA PRO A 7 11.91 -33.37 -6.31
C PRO A 7 12.00 -32.82 -4.88
N GLN A 8 11.53 -31.59 -4.67
CA GLN A 8 11.27 -31.06 -3.33
C GLN A 8 10.11 -31.86 -2.69
N ARG A 9 10.42 -32.68 -1.67
CA ARG A 9 9.41 -33.28 -0.79
C ARG A 9 9.13 -32.35 0.37
N SER A 10 7.85 -32.03 0.56
CA SER A 10 7.29 -31.18 1.61
C SER A 10 7.38 -31.83 3.00
N LEU A 11 7.65 -31.00 4.02
CA LEU A 11 7.65 -31.33 5.45
C LEU A 11 6.24 -31.51 6.05
N THR A 12 5.30 -32.10 5.30
CA THR A 12 3.90 -32.28 5.73
C THR A 12 3.58 -33.65 6.33
N THR A 13 4.55 -34.57 6.40
CA THR A 13 4.26 -35.99 6.71
C THR A 13 4.49 -36.39 8.18
N THR A 14 5.12 -35.55 9.01
CA THR A 14 5.48 -35.94 10.38
C THR A 14 4.45 -35.59 11.46
N LEU A 15 3.45 -34.77 11.16
CA LEU A 15 2.40 -34.37 12.12
C LEU A 15 1.04 -35.07 11.91
N SER A 16 0.81 -35.72 10.77
CA SER A 16 -0.41 -36.52 10.55
C SER A 16 -0.40 -37.87 11.31
N ALA A 17 0.78 -38.38 11.66
CA ALA A 17 0.92 -39.67 12.35
C ALA A 17 0.44 -39.66 13.81
N PHE A 18 0.35 -38.49 14.45
CA PHE A 18 -0.14 -38.38 15.84
C PHE A 18 -1.67 -38.33 15.97
N LEU A 19 -2.39 -38.00 14.88
CA LEU A 19 -3.85 -37.85 14.90
C LEU A 19 -4.61 -39.12 14.50
N TYR A 20 -3.97 -40.09 13.84
CA TYR A 20 -4.63 -41.34 13.43
C TYR A 20 -4.75 -42.39 14.55
N ARG A 21 -3.99 -42.25 15.64
CA ARG A 21 -3.92 -43.27 16.71
C ARG A 21 -5.00 -43.18 17.78
N ARG A 22 -5.91 -42.19 17.69
CA ARG A 22 -6.94 -41.94 18.72
C ARG A 22 -8.38 -42.26 18.30
N SER A 23 -8.60 -42.81 17.10
CA SER A 23 -9.93 -43.10 16.55
C SER A 23 -10.30 -44.60 16.51
N ILE A 24 -9.44 -45.51 16.98
CA ILE A 24 -9.75 -46.96 17.00
C ILE A 24 -9.61 -47.48 18.42
N SER A 25 -10.62 -47.19 19.25
CA SER A 25 -10.84 -47.87 20.53
C SER A 25 -12.30 -47.71 20.95
N ALA A 26 -13.23 -48.12 20.09
CA ALA A 26 -14.63 -48.28 20.43
C ALA A 26 -15.34 -49.13 19.37
N ALA A 27 -15.35 -50.45 19.55
CA ALA A 27 -16.43 -51.36 19.14
C ALA A 27 -16.00 -52.82 19.45
N ALA A 28 -16.72 -53.46 20.36
CA ALA A 28 -16.67 -54.88 20.66
C ALA A 28 -17.49 -55.69 19.63
N VAL A 29 -17.37 -57.04 19.63
CA VAL A 29 -18.46 -58.04 19.64
C VAL A 29 -17.87 -59.49 19.62
N ASP A 30 -18.56 -60.37 20.37
CA ASP A 30 -18.32 -61.76 20.81
C ASP A 30 -18.36 -62.90 19.74
N GLU A 31 -17.52 -63.96 19.85
CA GLU A 31 -17.79 -65.41 20.17
C GLU A 31 -17.93 -66.38 18.94
N PRO A 32 -17.80 -67.74 19.02
CA PRO A 32 -17.05 -68.65 19.92
C PRO A 32 -16.31 -69.90 19.23
N LEU A 33 -15.44 -70.59 20.01
CA LEU A 33 -15.01 -72.03 20.13
C LEU A 33 -15.01 -73.00 18.89
N ASN A 34 -14.05 -73.92 18.62
CA ASN A 34 -13.34 -74.93 19.44
C ASN A 34 -12.21 -75.69 18.61
N PRO A 35 -11.54 -76.81 19.02
CA PRO A 35 -10.07 -76.89 19.15
C PRO A 35 -9.36 -77.99 18.30
N THR A 36 -8.03 -77.94 18.19
CA THR A 36 -7.12 -79.13 18.20
C THR A 36 -5.66 -78.69 18.30
N ALA A 37 -4.87 -79.45 19.06
CA ALA A 37 -3.50 -79.17 19.47
C ALA A 37 -2.46 -79.56 18.41
N THR A 38 -1.31 -78.84 18.34
CA THR A 38 0.05 -79.42 18.40
C THR A 38 1.20 -78.37 18.27
N VAL A 39 2.11 -78.39 19.26
CA VAL A 39 3.54 -77.96 19.29
C VAL A 39 3.88 -76.45 19.28
N PRO A 40 4.72 -75.94 20.24
CA PRO A 40 5.06 -74.52 20.34
C PRO A 40 6.22 -74.09 19.43
N PRO A 41 6.17 -72.90 18.80
CA PRO A 41 7.32 -72.28 18.14
C PRO A 41 8.22 -71.53 19.16
N PRO A 42 9.50 -71.28 18.83
CA PRO A 42 10.50 -70.76 19.76
C PRO A 42 10.20 -69.32 20.20
N SER A 43 10.64 -68.99 21.42
CA SER A 43 10.50 -67.67 22.04
C SER A 43 11.03 -66.54 21.13
N PRO A 44 10.29 -65.43 20.99
CA PRO A 44 10.76 -64.29 20.19
C PRO A 44 11.99 -63.66 20.86
N PRO A 45 12.97 -63.15 20.08
CA PRO A 45 14.09 -62.42 20.61
C PRO A 45 13.60 -61.15 21.34
N PRO A 46 14.33 -60.65 22.36
CA PRO A 46 13.93 -59.44 23.06
C PRO A 46 13.81 -58.27 22.06
N PRO A 47 12.84 -57.36 22.26
CA PRO A 47 12.65 -56.24 21.35
C PRO A 47 13.95 -55.43 21.26
N PRO A 48 14.35 -54.98 20.06
CA PRO A 48 15.51 -54.11 19.95
C PRO A 48 15.24 -52.87 20.80
N HIS A 49 16.15 -52.59 21.73
CA HIS A 49 16.26 -51.28 22.36
C HIS A 49 16.58 -50.27 21.25
N ILE A 50 15.54 -49.76 20.59
CA ILE A 50 15.65 -48.56 19.79
C ILE A 50 15.78 -47.43 20.80
N SER A 51 17.03 -47.15 21.19
CA SER A 51 17.44 -45.89 21.76
C SER A 51 17.14 -44.79 20.73
N ASN A 52 15.89 -44.34 20.70
CA ASN A 52 15.48 -43.13 19.97
C ASN A 52 16.03 -41.90 20.71
N LEU A 53 17.35 -41.76 20.76
CA LEU A 53 18.00 -40.47 20.86
C LEU A 53 17.90 -39.82 19.49
N ARG A 54 16.66 -39.45 19.09
CA ARG A 54 16.49 -38.40 18.11
C ARG A 54 17.13 -37.16 18.72
N THR A 55 18.25 -36.73 18.19
CA THR A 55 18.82 -35.42 18.45
C THR A 55 17.76 -34.39 18.06
N ARG A 56 17.03 -33.89 19.07
CA ARG A 56 15.97 -32.90 18.88
C ARG A 56 16.52 -31.68 18.18
N THR A 57 15.78 -31.16 17.21
CA THR A 57 16.18 -29.95 16.52
C THR A 57 16.22 -28.77 17.51
N PRO A 58 17.06 -27.74 17.29
CA PRO A 58 17.09 -26.57 18.17
C PRO A 58 15.71 -25.91 18.38
N LEU A 59 14.86 -25.93 17.34
CA LEU A 59 13.51 -25.39 17.36
C LEU A 59 12.57 -26.22 18.27
N GLU A 60 12.67 -27.54 18.24
CA GLU A 60 11.90 -28.43 19.13
C GLU A 60 12.25 -28.17 20.61
N LYS A 61 13.54 -27.96 20.92
CA LYS A 61 13.97 -27.64 22.30
C LYS A 61 13.46 -26.28 22.75
N GLN A 62 13.45 -25.29 21.87
CA GLN A 62 12.90 -23.96 22.16
C GLN A 62 11.38 -24.02 22.38
N PHE A 63 10.66 -24.78 21.54
CA PHE A 63 9.23 -25.02 21.72
C PHE A 63 8.92 -25.66 23.08
N GLU A 64 9.63 -26.74 23.44
CA GLU A 64 9.48 -27.40 24.75
C GLU A 64 9.80 -26.48 25.93
N THR A 65 10.77 -25.57 25.76
CA THR A 65 11.09 -24.55 26.77
C THR A 65 9.90 -23.62 27.00
N TRP A 66 9.20 -23.23 25.93
CA TRP A 66 7.97 -22.44 26.03
C TRP A 66 6.79 -23.24 26.58
N LEU A 67 6.64 -24.50 26.22
CA LEU A 67 5.66 -25.40 26.85
C LEU A 67 5.88 -25.52 28.36
N GLY A 68 7.14 -25.49 28.81
CA GLY A 68 7.51 -25.48 30.22
C GLY A 68 7.21 -24.14 30.92
N LYS A 69 7.28 -23.02 30.21
CA LYS A 69 6.93 -21.67 30.74
C LYS A 69 5.42 -21.45 30.76
N LEU A 70 4.68 -21.99 29.79
CA LEU A 70 3.21 -21.89 29.66
C LEU A 70 2.47 -22.98 30.47
N LYS A 71 3.00 -23.39 31.63
CA LYS A 71 2.38 -24.37 32.55
C LYS A 71 1.00 -23.86 33.05
N PRO A 72 0.08 -24.77 33.43
CA PRO A 72 -1.36 -24.58 33.22
C PRO A 72 -1.95 -23.33 33.88
N GLY A 73 -2.75 -22.58 33.12
CA GLY A 73 -3.37 -21.32 33.55
C GLY A 73 -2.80 -20.07 32.89
N PHE A 74 -2.04 -20.19 31.80
CA PHE A 74 -1.49 -19.03 31.09
C PHE A 74 -2.58 -18.09 30.58
N THR A 75 -2.26 -16.80 30.58
CA THR A 75 -3.12 -15.71 30.11
C THR A 75 -2.80 -15.33 28.67
N SER A 76 -3.65 -14.50 28.05
CA SER A 76 -3.35 -13.93 26.73
C SER A 76 -2.09 -13.06 26.72
N TYR A 77 -1.70 -12.51 27.88
CA TYR A 77 -0.47 -11.74 28.04
C TYR A 77 0.76 -12.65 27.95
N ASP A 78 0.75 -13.79 28.65
CA ASP A 78 1.87 -14.75 28.63
C ASP A 78 2.10 -15.31 27.22
N VAL A 79 1.00 -15.52 26.48
CA VAL A 79 1.07 -15.93 25.06
C VAL A 79 1.64 -14.81 24.20
N ASP A 80 1.19 -13.57 24.35
CA ASP A 80 1.70 -12.43 23.59
C ASP A 80 3.21 -12.20 23.83
N GLU A 81 3.66 -12.29 25.09
CA GLU A 81 5.07 -12.22 25.47
C GLU A 81 5.87 -13.36 24.82
N ALA A 82 5.35 -14.59 24.88
CA ALA A 82 5.95 -15.74 24.23
C ALA A 82 6.12 -15.54 22.72
N LEU A 83 5.11 -15.01 22.04
CA LEU A 83 5.16 -14.76 20.60
C LEU A 83 6.19 -13.68 20.24
N ARG A 84 6.22 -12.56 20.99
CA ARG A 84 7.19 -11.48 20.75
C ARG A 84 8.64 -11.88 20.98
N ALA A 85 8.88 -12.83 21.87
CA ALA A 85 10.21 -13.35 22.13
C ALA A 85 10.76 -14.23 21.00
N GLN A 86 9.94 -14.62 20.01
CA GLN A 86 10.39 -15.48 18.91
C GLN A 86 11.07 -14.68 17.80
N THR A 87 12.23 -15.17 17.38
CA THR A 87 12.92 -14.70 16.17
C THR A 87 12.51 -15.49 14.93
N ASP A 88 12.08 -16.74 15.09
CA ASP A 88 11.59 -17.59 14.01
C ASP A 88 10.05 -17.49 13.88
N PRO A 89 9.54 -17.00 12.73
CA PRO A 89 8.10 -16.92 12.49
C PRO A 89 7.39 -18.28 12.57
N ASP A 90 8.02 -19.36 12.10
CA ASP A 90 7.35 -20.67 12.04
C ASP A 90 7.14 -21.24 13.45
N LEU A 91 8.13 -21.09 14.33
CA LEU A 91 8.00 -21.42 15.76
C LEU A 91 6.91 -20.58 16.45
N ALA A 92 6.78 -19.29 16.11
CA ALA A 92 5.71 -18.45 16.63
C ALA A 92 4.32 -18.98 16.19
N PHE A 93 4.18 -19.44 14.96
CA PHE A 93 2.95 -20.07 14.47
C PHE A 93 2.63 -21.39 15.17
N ASP A 94 3.64 -22.20 15.50
CA ASP A 94 3.44 -23.43 16.25
C ASP A 94 2.98 -23.15 17.69
N ILE A 95 3.57 -22.15 18.35
CA ILE A 95 3.12 -21.68 19.68
C ILE A 95 1.69 -21.14 19.61
N PHE A 96 1.38 -20.32 18.61
CA PHE A 96 0.03 -19.77 18.42
C PHE A 96 -1.02 -20.87 18.17
N ARG A 97 -0.71 -21.86 17.34
CA ARG A 97 -1.63 -22.99 17.08
C ARG A 97 -1.82 -23.85 18.33
N TRP A 98 -0.73 -24.17 19.04
CA TRP A 98 -0.80 -25.01 20.24
C TRP A 98 -1.59 -24.33 21.37
N THR A 99 -1.35 -23.04 21.62
CA THR A 99 -2.07 -22.27 22.64
C THR A 99 -3.56 -22.17 22.31
N GLY A 100 -3.93 -21.96 21.04
CA GLY A 100 -5.33 -21.92 20.59
C GLY A 100 -6.10 -23.25 20.72
N GLN A 101 -5.40 -24.38 20.87
CA GLN A 101 -6.02 -25.70 21.10
C GLN A 101 -6.27 -25.99 22.59
N GLN A 102 -5.76 -25.17 23.51
CA GLN A 102 -5.90 -25.40 24.94
C GLN A 102 -7.33 -25.12 25.40
N ARG A 103 -7.86 -26.00 26.26
CA ARG A 103 -9.21 -25.86 26.80
C ARG A 103 -9.31 -24.58 27.64
N GLY A 104 -10.34 -23.77 27.37
CA GLY A 104 -10.62 -22.55 28.11
C GLY A 104 -9.81 -21.32 27.66
N TYR A 105 -8.93 -21.45 26.66
CA TYR A 105 -8.18 -20.33 26.11
C TYR A 105 -8.72 -19.95 24.72
N LYS A 106 -8.79 -18.63 24.47
CA LYS A 106 -9.06 -18.06 23.14
C LYS A 106 -8.09 -16.92 22.88
N HIS A 107 -7.62 -16.85 21.65
CA HIS A 107 -6.76 -15.75 21.21
C HIS A 107 -7.50 -14.41 21.25
N THR A 108 -6.77 -13.37 21.60
CA THR A 108 -7.29 -12.01 21.74
C THR A 108 -6.79 -11.14 20.60
N SER A 109 -7.29 -9.91 20.50
CA SER A 109 -6.84 -8.97 19.47
C SER A 109 -5.34 -8.70 19.52
N THR A 110 -4.72 -8.76 20.71
CA THR A 110 -3.29 -8.51 20.89
C THR A 110 -2.44 -9.66 20.34
N THR A 111 -2.81 -10.91 20.63
CA THR A 111 -2.08 -12.08 20.10
C THR A 111 -2.22 -12.17 18.58
N TYR A 112 -3.40 -11.88 18.02
CA TYR A 112 -3.58 -11.76 16.56
C TYR A 112 -2.76 -10.62 15.94
N LEU A 113 -2.66 -9.47 16.61
CA LEU A 113 -1.85 -8.33 16.12
C LEU A 113 -0.37 -8.71 16.05
N THR A 114 0.16 -9.30 17.13
CA THR A 114 1.55 -9.77 17.18
C THR A 114 1.81 -10.81 16.09
N MET A 115 0.90 -11.76 15.89
CA MET A 115 1.05 -12.75 14.81
C MET A 115 1.03 -12.15 13.40
N ILE A 116 0.14 -11.19 13.13
CA ILE A 116 0.13 -10.47 11.84
C ILE A 116 1.47 -9.75 11.63
N GLN A 117 2.01 -9.09 12.65
CA GLN A 117 3.29 -8.40 12.57
C GLN A 117 4.46 -9.37 12.29
N ILE A 118 4.52 -10.50 13.02
CA ILE A 118 5.52 -11.56 12.82
C ILE A 118 5.41 -12.17 11.42
N ALA A 119 4.19 -12.46 10.96
CA ALA A 119 3.98 -13.04 9.64
C ALA A 119 4.40 -12.09 8.51
N VAL A 120 4.13 -10.79 8.67
CA VAL A 120 4.52 -9.76 7.69
C VAL A 120 6.03 -9.55 7.68
N SER A 121 6.68 -9.44 8.85
CA SER A 121 8.14 -9.26 8.94
C SER A 121 8.91 -10.50 8.47
N GLY A 122 8.39 -11.68 8.81
CA GLY A 122 8.89 -13.00 8.39
C GLY A 122 8.58 -13.37 6.93
N LYS A 123 7.91 -12.49 6.17
CA LYS A 123 7.49 -12.71 4.78
C LYS A 123 6.60 -13.96 4.57
N ARG A 124 5.89 -14.39 5.60
CA ARG A 124 4.96 -15.53 5.60
C ARG A 124 3.55 -15.09 5.19
N TYR A 125 3.42 -14.59 3.97
CA TYR A 125 2.20 -13.91 3.53
C TYR A 125 0.97 -14.82 3.42
N PHE A 126 1.15 -16.10 3.09
CA PHE A 126 0.05 -17.07 3.06
C PHE A 126 -0.56 -17.27 4.46
N GLN A 127 0.29 -17.45 5.47
CA GLN A 127 -0.17 -17.59 6.85
C GLN A 127 -0.79 -16.27 7.36
N ALA A 128 -0.22 -15.12 6.97
CA ALA A 128 -0.82 -13.82 7.27
C ALA A 128 -2.23 -13.69 6.66
N GLU A 129 -2.46 -14.16 5.43
CA GLU A 129 -3.77 -14.18 4.78
C GLU A 129 -4.77 -15.05 5.55
N THR A 130 -4.39 -16.25 5.98
CA THR A 130 -5.23 -17.10 6.83
C THR A 130 -5.66 -16.39 8.12
N LEU A 131 -4.71 -15.70 8.79
CA LEU A 131 -5.03 -14.91 9.98
C LEU A 131 -6.02 -13.77 9.67
N VAL A 132 -5.92 -13.12 8.50
CA VAL A 132 -6.89 -12.11 8.08
C VAL A 132 -8.29 -12.72 7.93
N GLU A 133 -8.39 -13.90 7.32
CA GLU A 133 -9.66 -14.60 7.14
C GLU A 133 -10.30 -14.99 8.48
N GLU A 134 -9.50 -15.49 9.43
CA GLU A 134 -9.96 -15.77 10.80
C GLU A 134 -10.48 -14.50 11.50
N ILE A 135 -9.74 -13.38 11.38
CA ILE A 135 -10.15 -12.09 11.96
C ILE A 135 -11.45 -11.60 11.32
N VAL A 136 -11.62 -11.71 10.00
CA VAL A 136 -12.86 -11.34 9.31
C VAL A 136 -14.02 -12.25 9.72
N ALA A 137 -13.77 -13.54 9.92
CA ALA A 137 -14.76 -14.51 10.41
C ALA A 137 -15.19 -14.28 11.88
N GLY A 138 -14.39 -13.55 12.67
CA GLY A 138 -14.73 -13.21 14.06
C GLY A 138 -14.06 -14.07 15.11
N ALA A 139 -12.86 -14.57 14.81
CA ALA A 139 -12.08 -15.35 15.77
C ALA A 139 -11.66 -14.56 17.03
N CYS A 140 -11.58 -13.23 16.97
CA CYS A 140 -11.23 -12.38 18.11
C CYS A 140 -12.09 -11.10 18.19
N SER A 141 -12.08 -10.47 19.37
CA SER A 141 -12.61 -9.12 19.57
C SER A 141 -11.89 -8.12 18.67
N GLY A 142 -12.62 -7.15 18.13
CA GLY A 142 -12.03 -6.12 17.30
C GLY A 142 -11.14 -5.16 18.09
N SER A 143 -10.10 -4.64 17.45
CA SER A 143 -9.21 -3.63 18.00
C SER A 143 -8.72 -2.72 16.89
N VAL A 144 -8.67 -1.41 17.13
CA VAL A 144 -8.24 -0.42 16.12
C VAL A 144 -6.81 -0.70 15.61
N PRO A 145 -5.78 -0.90 16.48
CA PRO A 145 -4.44 -1.32 16.04
C PRO A 145 -4.40 -2.60 15.20
N LEU A 146 -5.21 -3.60 15.55
CA LEU A 146 -5.31 -4.86 14.81
C LEU A 146 -5.86 -4.61 13.41
N TYR A 147 -7.00 -3.93 13.31
CA TYR A 147 -7.63 -3.64 12.02
C TYR A 147 -6.76 -2.74 11.14
N ASN A 148 -6.11 -1.71 11.69
CA ASN A 148 -5.17 -0.89 10.92
C ASN A 148 -3.98 -1.70 10.39
N SER A 149 -3.42 -2.62 11.20
CA SER A 149 -2.32 -3.48 10.78
C SER A 149 -2.73 -4.45 9.66
N VAL A 150 -3.92 -5.05 9.79
CA VAL A 150 -4.50 -5.93 8.77
C VAL A 150 -4.79 -5.15 7.48
N ILE A 151 -5.46 -3.99 7.58
CA ILE A 151 -5.75 -3.12 6.42
C ILE A 151 -4.45 -2.74 5.72
N LYS A 152 -3.41 -2.35 6.46
CA LYS A 152 -2.09 -2.02 5.91
C LYS A 152 -1.49 -3.19 5.13
N PHE A 153 -1.56 -4.41 5.68
CA PHE A 153 -1.11 -5.62 5.00
C PHE A 153 -1.90 -5.89 3.71
N CYS A 154 -3.23 -5.84 3.78
CA CYS A 154 -4.12 -6.06 2.64
C CYS A 154 -3.91 -5.02 1.53
N CYS A 155 -3.78 -3.74 1.89
CA CYS A 155 -3.51 -2.64 0.96
C CYS A 155 -2.18 -2.79 0.21
N GLY A 156 -1.19 -3.46 0.80
CA GLY A 156 0.11 -3.73 0.17
C GLY A 156 0.06 -4.82 -0.90
N ARG A 157 -1.05 -5.55 -1.06
CA ARG A 157 -1.17 -6.71 -1.94
C ARG A 157 -2.29 -6.52 -2.97
N LYS A 158 -2.01 -6.83 -4.24
CA LYS A 158 -2.97 -6.64 -5.32
C LYS A 158 -4.26 -7.45 -5.13
N PHE A 159 -4.15 -8.70 -4.67
CA PHE A 159 -5.26 -9.64 -4.49
C PHE A 159 -6.05 -9.45 -3.19
N LEU A 160 -5.43 -8.89 -2.14
CA LEU A 160 -6.07 -8.70 -0.84
C LEU A 160 -6.77 -7.33 -0.69
N PHE A 161 -6.75 -6.51 -1.72
CA PHE A 161 -7.32 -5.16 -1.65
C PHE A 161 -8.80 -5.14 -1.26
N ASN A 162 -9.61 -6.08 -1.78
CA ASN A 162 -11.01 -6.18 -1.39
C ASN A 162 -11.16 -6.58 0.09
N ARG A 163 -10.25 -7.43 0.61
CA ARG A 163 -10.23 -7.82 2.03
C ARG A 163 -9.99 -6.63 2.96
N ALA A 164 -9.26 -5.60 2.51
CA ALA A 164 -9.10 -4.37 3.28
C ALA A 164 -10.46 -3.68 3.55
N PHE A 165 -11.37 -3.70 2.58
CA PHE A 165 -12.72 -3.15 2.74
C PHE A 165 -13.64 -4.05 3.55
N ASP A 166 -13.46 -5.38 3.50
CA ASP A 166 -14.17 -6.32 4.39
C ASP A 166 -13.83 -6.03 5.86
N VAL A 167 -12.54 -5.85 6.16
CA VAL A 167 -12.04 -5.51 7.49
C VAL A 167 -12.53 -4.13 7.94
N TYR A 168 -12.50 -3.15 7.05
CA TYR A 168 -13.04 -1.82 7.32
C TYR A 168 -14.54 -1.84 7.61
N LYS A 169 -15.33 -2.62 6.86
CA LYS A 169 -16.77 -2.78 7.12
C LYS A 169 -17.02 -3.43 8.47
N LYS A 170 -16.22 -4.44 8.83
CA LYS A 170 -16.29 -5.06 10.15
C LYS A 170 -15.95 -4.07 11.27
N MET A 171 -14.90 -3.27 11.07
CA MET A 171 -14.49 -2.21 11.99
C MET A 171 -15.61 -1.20 12.23
N MET A 172 -16.30 -0.75 11.17
CA MET A 172 -17.45 0.16 11.25
C MET A 172 -18.65 -0.40 12.01
N ASN A 173 -18.84 -1.73 12.01
CA ASN A 173 -19.95 -2.38 12.69
C ASN A 173 -19.67 -2.66 14.18
N GLY A 174 -18.43 -2.51 14.65
CA GLY A 174 -18.07 -2.70 16.05
C GLY A 174 -18.33 -1.45 16.89
N GLU A 175 -18.88 -1.63 18.09
CA GLU A 175 -19.23 -0.52 19.00
C GLU A 175 -17.99 0.30 19.43
N ASP A 176 -16.88 -0.37 19.75
CA ASP A 176 -15.64 0.23 20.26
C ASP A 176 -14.50 0.35 19.22
N THR A 177 -14.75 -0.02 17.97
CA THR A 177 -13.69 -0.10 16.94
C THR A 177 -13.87 0.92 15.83
N LYS A 178 -14.10 2.19 16.15
CA LYS A 178 -14.35 3.21 15.12
C LYS A 178 -13.09 3.50 14.30
N PRO A 179 -13.18 3.63 12.96
CA PRO A 179 -12.07 4.05 12.11
C PRO A 179 -11.48 5.38 12.53
N ASN A 180 -10.16 5.47 12.52
CA ASN A 180 -9.43 6.69 12.82
C ASN A 180 -8.79 7.26 11.53
N LEU A 181 -8.10 8.38 11.66
CA LEU A 181 -7.44 9.04 10.52
C LEU A 181 -6.43 8.11 9.82
N GLU A 182 -5.72 7.26 10.57
CA GLU A 182 -4.80 6.29 9.99
C GLU A 182 -5.54 5.26 9.12
N THR A 183 -6.69 4.74 9.58
CA THR A 183 -7.52 3.81 8.80
C THR A 183 -7.89 4.42 7.44
N TYR A 184 -8.38 5.67 7.44
CA TYR A 184 -8.77 6.36 6.21
C TYR A 184 -7.58 6.64 5.29
N LYS A 185 -6.43 7.06 5.83
CA LYS A 185 -5.20 7.25 5.04
C LYS A 185 -4.76 5.95 4.34
N LEU A 186 -4.77 4.82 5.05
CA LEU A 186 -4.38 3.52 4.46
C LEU A 186 -5.30 3.12 3.30
N LEU A 187 -6.61 3.32 3.43
CA LEU A 187 -7.59 2.98 2.40
C LEU A 187 -7.55 3.97 1.22
N LEU A 188 -7.40 5.26 1.49
CA LEU A 188 -7.23 6.27 0.43
C LEU A 188 -5.94 6.03 -0.37
N ASP A 189 -4.85 5.61 0.28
CA ASP A 189 -3.56 5.40 -0.37
C ASP A 189 -3.63 4.18 -1.28
N SER A 190 -4.24 3.11 -0.79
CA SER A 190 -4.43 1.89 -1.58
C SER A 190 -5.30 2.11 -2.82
N LEU A 191 -6.33 2.96 -2.72
CA LEU A 191 -7.12 3.41 -3.87
C LEU A 191 -6.24 4.21 -4.84
N LEU A 192 -5.52 5.23 -4.36
CA LEU A 192 -4.71 6.12 -5.21
C LEU A 192 -3.58 5.41 -5.96
N ARG A 193 -2.98 4.36 -5.38
CA ARG A 193 -1.98 3.53 -6.10
C ARG A 193 -2.54 2.92 -7.39
N ARG A 194 -3.86 2.78 -7.50
CA ARG A 194 -4.55 2.21 -8.66
C ARG A 194 -5.00 3.26 -9.69
N PHE A 195 -4.79 4.56 -9.42
CA PHE A 195 -5.09 5.68 -10.34
C PHE A 195 -4.09 5.81 -11.50
N ASN A 196 -3.12 4.91 -11.64
CA ASN A 196 -2.21 4.93 -12.78
C ASN A 196 -2.86 4.43 -14.08
N ASN A 197 -4.02 3.76 -13.99
CA ASN A 197 -4.80 3.40 -15.16
C ASN A 197 -6.01 4.35 -15.30
N VAL A 198 -5.98 5.20 -16.33
CA VAL A 198 -7.01 6.23 -16.60
C VAL A 198 -8.40 5.59 -16.78
N ASN A 199 -8.48 4.38 -17.34
CA ASN A 199 -9.77 3.71 -17.56
C ASN A 199 -10.45 3.26 -16.26
N VAL A 200 -9.68 3.09 -15.18
CA VAL A 200 -10.19 2.58 -13.89
C VAL A 200 -10.22 3.68 -12.82
N CYS A 201 -9.66 4.87 -13.08
CA CYS A 201 -9.59 5.94 -12.10
C CYS A 201 -10.98 6.38 -11.63
N TYR A 202 -11.98 6.43 -12.52
CA TYR A 202 -13.37 6.78 -12.19
C TYR A 202 -14.04 5.77 -11.25
N VAL A 203 -13.70 4.48 -11.36
CA VAL A 203 -14.23 3.45 -10.46
C VAL A 203 -13.68 3.67 -9.05
N TYR A 204 -12.37 3.89 -8.92
CA TYR A 204 -11.75 4.13 -7.62
C TYR A 204 -12.09 5.51 -7.04
N LEU A 205 -12.44 6.49 -7.88
CA LEU A 205 -12.97 7.79 -7.43
C LEU A 205 -14.27 7.62 -6.63
N ARG A 206 -15.15 6.68 -7.03
CA ARG A 206 -16.36 6.36 -6.22
C ARG A 206 -15.98 5.88 -4.83
N GLY A 207 -14.94 5.05 -4.72
CA GLY A 207 -14.37 4.60 -3.44
C GLY A 207 -13.84 5.78 -2.61
N VAL A 208 -13.05 6.67 -3.22
CA VAL A 208 -12.51 7.87 -2.54
C VAL A 208 -13.64 8.78 -2.05
N LYS A 209 -14.67 9.01 -2.87
CA LYS A 209 -15.86 9.80 -2.47
C LYS A 209 -16.60 9.15 -1.31
N SER A 210 -16.79 7.84 -1.34
CA SER A 210 -17.45 7.09 -0.26
C SER A 210 -16.67 7.21 1.04
N LEU A 211 -15.35 6.98 1.01
CA LEU A 211 -14.49 7.09 2.18
C LEU A 211 -14.45 8.52 2.73
N SER A 212 -14.35 9.54 1.86
CA SER A 212 -14.38 10.94 2.28
C SER A 212 -15.68 11.32 2.99
N LYS A 213 -16.84 10.86 2.47
CA LYS A 213 -18.14 11.06 3.13
C LYS A 213 -18.22 10.33 4.47
N GLN A 214 -17.75 9.08 4.54
CA GLN A 214 -17.76 8.28 5.77
C GLN A 214 -16.83 8.88 6.83
N MET A 215 -15.64 9.33 6.44
CA MET A 215 -14.69 10.02 7.33
C MET A 215 -15.33 11.25 7.99
N LYS A 216 -16.04 12.08 7.21
CA LYS A 216 -16.81 13.22 7.73
C LYS A 216 -17.95 12.78 8.65
N ALA A 217 -18.71 11.75 8.28
CA ALA A 217 -19.82 11.23 9.09
C ALA A 217 -19.34 10.61 10.42
N SER A 218 -18.14 10.02 10.45
CA SER A 218 -17.49 9.52 11.66
C SER A 218 -16.87 10.63 12.53
N GLY A 219 -16.93 11.90 12.10
CA GLY A 219 -16.30 13.01 12.81
C GLY A 219 -14.77 13.02 12.74
N VAL A 220 -14.18 12.27 11.82
CA VAL A 220 -12.72 12.22 11.64
C VAL A 220 -12.31 13.38 10.72
N ILE A 221 -11.53 14.30 11.27
CA ILE A 221 -11.03 15.46 10.53
C ILE A 221 -9.83 15.03 9.67
N PRO A 222 -9.86 15.24 8.34
CA PRO A 222 -8.70 14.97 7.50
C PRO A 222 -7.57 15.95 7.83
N ASP A 223 -6.34 15.46 7.83
CA ASP A 223 -5.16 16.32 7.84
C ASP A 223 -4.77 16.75 6.41
N THR A 224 -3.70 17.55 6.29
CA THR A 224 -3.16 17.97 4.99
C THR A 224 -2.85 16.78 4.07
N PHE A 225 -2.33 15.67 4.62
CA PHE A 225 -2.00 14.50 3.82
C PHE A 225 -3.26 13.82 3.24
N ALA A 226 -4.25 13.52 4.08
CA ALA A 226 -5.51 12.92 3.62
C ALA A 226 -6.27 13.85 2.65
N SER A 227 -6.28 15.16 2.91
CA SER A 227 -6.90 16.15 2.01
C SER A 227 -6.22 16.17 0.64
N ASN A 228 -4.88 16.16 0.61
CA ASN A 228 -4.11 16.09 -0.63
C ASN A 228 -4.41 14.84 -1.44
N MET A 229 -4.65 13.70 -0.79
CA MET A 229 -5.03 12.47 -1.46
C MET A 229 -6.39 12.58 -2.14
N ILE A 230 -7.37 13.17 -1.45
CA ILE A 230 -8.71 13.40 -2.00
C ILE A 230 -8.66 14.40 -3.16
N ILE A 231 -7.93 15.50 -3.00
CA ILE A 231 -7.69 16.52 -4.05
C ILE A 231 -7.05 15.88 -5.29
N LYS A 232 -5.98 15.09 -5.11
CA LYS A 232 -5.31 14.37 -6.19
C LYS A 232 -6.29 13.45 -6.94
N ALA A 233 -7.16 12.74 -6.22
CA ALA A 233 -8.14 11.85 -6.83
C ALA A 233 -9.14 12.63 -7.72
N HIS A 234 -9.73 13.71 -7.20
CA HIS A 234 -10.68 14.53 -7.97
C HIS A 234 -10.01 15.25 -9.14
N ALA A 235 -8.80 15.79 -8.95
CA ALA A 235 -8.04 16.46 -10.01
C ALA A 235 -7.74 15.51 -11.18
N LYS A 236 -7.27 14.28 -10.90
CA LYS A 236 -7.00 13.26 -11.92
C LYS A 236 -8.23 12.78 -12.69
N CYS A 237 -9.43 12.94 -12.13
CA CYS A 237 -10.69 12.59 -12.76
C CYS A 237 -11.44 13.81 -13.30
N HIS A 238 -10.75 14.96 -13.43
CA HIS A 238 -11.29 16.21 -13.96
C HIS A 238 -12.51 16.79 -13.21
N GLU A 239 -12.71 16.38 -11.95
CA GLU A 239 -13.73 16.93 -11.04
C GLU A 239 -13.18 18.11 -10.23
N LEU A 240 -12.70 19.14 -10.95
CA LEU A 240 -11.95 20.25 -10.36
C LEU A 240 -12.75 21.04 -9.32
N ASP A 241 -14.06 21.19 -9.50
CA ASP A 241 -14.89 21.91 -8.53
C ASP A 241 -14.94 21.21 -7.18
N GLN A 242 -14.94 19.87 -7.16
CA GLN A 242 -14.83 19.10 -5.92
C GLN A 242 -13.42 19.19 -5.33
N SER A 243 -12.39 19.20 -6.18
CA SER A 243 -11.01 19.40 -5.74
C SER A 243 -10.82 20.76 -5.04
N ILE A 244 -11.34 21.84 -5.63
CA ILE A 244 -11.33 23.20 -5.07
C ILE A 244 -12.17 23.28 -3.79
N ARG A 245 -13.31 22.59 -3.74
CA ARG A 245 -14.11 22.50 -2.51
C ARG A 245 -13.30 21.89 -1.36
N VAL A 246 -12.62 20.77 -1.60
CA VAL A 246 -11.79 20.12 -0.57
C VAL A 246 -10.62 21.03 -0.17
N PHE A 247 -10.00 21.74 -1.11
CA PHE A 247 -8.98 22.76 -0.81
C PHE A 247 -9.49 23.85 0.14
N ARG A 248 -10.71 24.38 -0.10
CA ARG A 248 -11.32 25.39 0.79
C ARG A 248 -11.65 24.81 2.16
N GLU A 249 -12.11 23.56 2.21
CA GLU A 249 -12.38 22.85 3.47
C GLU A 249 -11.11 22.67 4.33
N MET A 250 -9.91 22.58 3.73
CA MET A 250 -8.66 22.49 4.50
C MET A 250 -8.49 23.67 5.45
N GLY A 251 -8.76 24.90 4.98
CA GLY A 251 -8.68 26.11 5.80
C GLY A 251 -9.68 26.11 6.96
N LEU A 252 -10.88 25.54 6.76
CA LEU A 252 -11.89 25.41 7.82
C LEU A 252 -11.46 24.45 8.93
N TYR A 253 -10.62 23.46 8.61
CA TYR A 253 -10.05 22.53 9.59
C TYR A 253 -8.75 23.03 10.22
N GLY A 254 -8.29 24.25 9.88
CA GLY A 254 -6.99 24.77 10.32
C GLY A 254 -5.79 24.08 9.66
N ASN A 255 -6.00 23.36 8.56
CA ASN A 255 -4.93 22.73 7.81
C ASN A 255 -4.41 23.67 6.72
N GLU A 256 -3.09 23.83 6.64
CA GLU A 256 -2.47 24.63 5.60
C GLU A 256 -2.22 23.81 4.32
N PRO A 257 -2.62 24.33 3.14
CA PRO A 257 -2.22 23.78 1.85
C PRO A 257 -0.72 23.85 1.66
N ASN A 258 -0.13 22.78 1.12
CA ASN A 258 1.30 22.72 0.82
C ASN A 258 1.55 22.68 -0.69
N ALA A 259 2.82 22.58 -1.10
CA ALA A 259 3.18 22.58 -2.51
C ALA A 259 2.48 21.48 -3.33
N TYR A 260 2.23 20.31 -2.73
CA TYR A 260 1.51 19.22 -3.40
C TYR A 260 0.06 19.59 -3.67
N THR A 261 -0.60 20.25 -2.72
CA THR A 261 -2.00 20.70 -2.84
C THR A 261 -2.18 21.58 -4.07
N TYR A 262 -1.35 22.62 -4.20
CA TYR A 262 -1.37 23.54 -5.34
C TYR A 262 -1.00 22.84 -6.64
N CYS A 263 0.04 22.00 -6.64
CA CYS A 263 0.45 21.28 -7.84
C CYS A 263 -0.68 20.41 -8.41
N TYR A 264 -1.47 19.73 -7.56
CA TYR A 264 -2.60 18.93 -8.03
C TYR A 264 -3.72 19.79 -8.64
N LEU A 265 -4.01 20.95 -8.05
CA LEU A 265 -5.01 21.88 -8.57
C LEU A 265 -4.58 22.50 -9.89
N ILE A 266 -3.36 23.07 -9.95
CA ILE A 266 -2.81 23.72 -11.15
C ILE A 266 -2.78 22.72 -12.30
N HIS A 267 -2.26 21.51 -12.07
CA HIS A 267 -2.19 20.47 -13.10
C HIS A 267 -3.57 20.12 -13.65
N GLY A 268 -4.53 19.77 -12.78
CA GLY A 268 -5.86 19.37 -13.22
C GLY A 268 -6.65 20.52 -13.87
N LEU A 269 -6.44 21.77 -13.44
CA LEU A 269 -7.07 22.94 -14.05
C LEU A 269 -6.53 23.20 -15.46
N CYS A 270 -5.21 23.14 -15.64
CA CYS A 270 -4.57 23.26 -16.94
C CYS A 270 -5.00 22.14 -17.91
N GLU A 271 -5.08 20.88 -17.45
CA GLU A 271 -5.57 19.75 -18.28
C GLU A 271 -7.02 19.92 -18.73
N LYS A 272 -7.85 20.61 -17.93
CA LYS A 272 -9.26 20.88 -18.26
C LYS A 272 -9.44 22.16 -19.08
N GLY A 273 -8.37 22.90 -19.39
CA GLY A 273 -8.43 24.19 -20.07
C GLY A 273 -8.85 25.38 -19.19
N ARG A 274 -8.97 25.20 -17.87
CA ARG A 274 -9.26 26.29 -16.92
C ARG A 274 -7.97 27.03 -16.53
N VAL A 275 -7.20 27.46 -17.54
CA VAL A 275 -5.82 27.95 -17.39
C VAL A 275 -5.74 29.22 -16.53
N GLY A 276 -6.70 30.13 -16.65
CA GLY A 276 -6.75 31.35 -15.83
C GLY A 276 -6.85 31.08 -14.33
N GLU A 277 -7.67 30.09 -13.92
CA GLU A 277 -7.74 29.66 -12.52
C GLU A 277 -6.47 28.95 -12.08
N GLY A 278 -5.88 28.12 -12.96
CA GLY A 278 -4.58 27.48 -12.72
C GLY A 278 -3.47 28.51 -12.45
N LEU A 279 -3.41 29.58 -13.25
CA LEU A 279 -2.49 30.69 -13.03
C LEU A 279 -2.75 31.44 -11.72
N GLY A 280 -4.02 31.59 -11.32
CA GLY A 280 -4.40 32.15 -10.02
C GLY A 280 -3.83 31.35 -8.85
N PHE A 281 -4.02 30.02 -8.87
CA PHE A 281 -3.44 29.13 -7.85
C PHE A 281 -1.91 29.12 -7.87
N TYR A 282 -1.27 29.24 -9.05
CA TYR A 282 0.17 29.39 -9.16
C TYR A 282 0.67 30.69 -8.50
N LYS A 283 0.01 31.82 -8.74
CA LYS A 283 0.35 33.10 -8.11
C LYS A 283 0.17 33.04 -6.59
N GLU A 284 -0.91 32.44 -6.10
CA GLU A 284 -1.12 32.21 -4.66
C GLU A 284 -0.02 31.32 -4.06
N MET A 285 0.35 30.24 -4.75
CA MET A 285 1.43 29.34 -4.35
C MET A 285 2.77 30.07 -4.21
N ARG A 286 3.14 30.90 -5.19
CA ARG A 286 4.37 31.73 -5.13
C ARG A 286 4.30 32.79 -4.04
N GLY A 287 3.13 33.39 -3.80
CA GLY A 287 2.92 34.33 -2.70
C GLY A 287 3.15 33.71 -1.31
N LYS A 288 2.96 32.39 -1.18
CA LYS A 288 3.27 31.60 0.03
C LYS A 288 4.70 31.04 0.05
N SER A 289 5.56 31.49 -0.86
CA SER A 289 6.94 31.01 -1.01
C SER A 289 7.05 29.49 -1.25
N LEU A 290 6.01 28.89 -1.84
CA LEU A 290 6.01 27.48 -2.20
C LEU A 290 6.52 27.30 -3.63
N VAL A 291 7.42 26.33 -3.83
CA VAL A 291 8.04 26.03 -5.13
C VAL A 291 7.25 24.92 -5.86
N PRO A 292 6.70 25.19 -7.06
CA PRO A 292 6.02 24.18 -7.88
C PRO A 292 6.97 23.06 -8.31
N LYS A 293 6.40 21.88 -8.58
CA LYS A 293 7.17 20.80 -9.21
C LYS A 293 7.44 21.12 -10.67
N GLY A 294 8.56 20.63 -11.21
CA GLY A 294 8.91 20.81 -12.62
C GLY A 294 7.79 20.44 -13.60
N SER A 295 7.08 19.33 -13.35
CA SER A 295 5.93 18.94 -14.20
C SER A 295 4.76 19.92 -14.13
N THR A 296 4.57 20.62 -13.00
CA THR A 296 3.54 21.65 -12.82
C THR A 296 3.92 22.94 -13.54
N TYR A 297 5.21 23.30 -13.53
CA TYR A 297 5.73 24.38 -14.36
C TYR A 297 5.47 24.11 -15.84
N MET A 298 5.93 22.96 -16.34
CA MET A 298 5.82 22.57 -17.75
C MET A 298 4.36 22.62 -18.24
N ILE A 299 3.42 22.01 -17.50
CA ILE A 299 2.02 22.01 -17.92
C ILE A 299 1.41 23.41 -17.91
N LEU A 300 1.71 24.24 -16.91
CA LEU A 300 1.20 25.61 -16.85
C LEU A 300 1.75 26.46 -17.99
N ILE A 301 3.05 26.36 -18.29
CA ILE A 301 3.69 27.09 -19.40
C ILE A 301 3.04 26.69 -20.73
N CYS A 302 2.97 25.39 -21.01
CA CYS A 302 2.37 24.88 -22.24
C CYS A 302 0.90 25.32 -22.38
N SER A 303 0.10 25.22 -21.31
CA SER A 303 -1.29 25.66 -21.31
C SER A 303 -1.45 27.17 -21.52
N LEU A 304 -0.59 28.00 -20.89
CA LEU A 304 -0.60 29.45 -21.11
C LEU A 304 -0.24 29.82 -22.54
N ALA A 305 0.77 29.15 -23.13
CA ALA A 305 1.16 29.36 -24.52
C ALA A 305 0.05 28.97 -25.50
N MET A 306 -0.68 27.87 -25.24
CA MET A 306 -1.82 27.44 -26.05
C MET A 306 -3.01 28.40 -25.98
N GLU A 307 -3.23 29.06 -24.84
CA GLU A 307 -4.24 30.12 -24.67
C GLU A 307 -3.73 31.52 -25.10
N GLN A 308 -2.60 31.59 -25.81
CA GLN A 308 -1.97 32.84 -26.29
C GLN A 308 -1.58 33.83 -25.17
N LEU A 309 -1.52 33.38 -23.92
CA LEU A 309 -1.09 34.16 -22.76
C LEU A 309 0.44 34.17 -22.64
N PHE A 310 1.12 34.58 -23.71
CA PHE A 310 2.58 34.45 -23.86
C PHE A 310 3.37 35.20 -22.78
N LYS A 311 2.91 36.37 -22.35
CA LYS A 311 3.60 37.17 -21.31
C LYS A 311 3.67 36.41 -19.98
N ASP A 312 2.56 35.82 -19.55
CA ASP A 312 2.52 35.00 -18.34
C ASP A 312 3.34 33.71 -18.55
N SER A 313 3.23 33.07 -19.72
CA SER A 313 4.02 31.87 -20.06
C SER A 313 5.53 32.11 -19.94
N ILE A 314 6.02 33.21 -20.51
CA ILE A 314 7.44 33.61 -20.46
C ILE A 314 7.88 33.86 -19.01
N LYS A 315 7.05 34.58 -18.23
CA LYS A 315 7.34 34.83 -16.82
C LYS A 315 7.48 33.53 -16.03
N VAL A 316 6.59 32.56 -16.26
CA VAL A 316 6.63 31.26 -15.58
C VAL A 316 7.86 30.44 -15.98
N ILE A 317 8.34 30.52 -17.23
CA ILE A 317 9.62 29.90 -17.64
C ILE A 317 10.80 30.51 -16.87
N PHE A 318 10.87 31.84 -16.78
CA PHE A 318 11.96 32.47 -16.04
C PHE A 318 11.89 32.16 -14.55
N ASP A 319 10.70 32.07 -13.96
CA ASP A 319 10.53 31.61 -12.58
C ASP A 319 11.01 30.16 -12.39
N MET A 320 10.75 29.27 -13.36
CA MET A 320 11.26 27.90 -13.35
C MET A 320 12.80 27.85 -13.39
N LEU A 321 13.42 28.66 -14.25
CA LEU A 321 14.88 28.79 -14.35
C LEU A 321 15.50 29.38 -13.07
N ASN A 322 14.85 30.39 -12.47
CA ASN A 322 15.26 30.99 -11.20
C ASN A 322 15.22 29.98 -10.04
N ASP A 323 14.26 29.06 -10.06
CA ASP A 323 14.18 27.94 -9.11
C ASP A 323 15.16 26.80 -9.47
N SER A 324 16.13 27.03 -10.38
CA SER A 324 17.14 26.07 -10.84
C SER A 324 16.56 24.81 -11.49
N MET A 325 15.36 24.92 -12.07
CA MET A 325 14.72 23.85 -12.84
C MET A 325 14.78 24.15 -14.33
N GLN A 326 15.01 23.11 -15.13
CA GLN A 326 15.14 23.24 -16.59
C GLN A 326 13.82 22.91 -17.28
N PRO A 327 13.29 23.83 -18.11
CA PRO A 327 12.22 23.50 -19.03
C PRO A 327 12.66 22.40 -19.99
N ASP A 328 11.74 21.52 -20.37
CA ASP A 328 12.03 20.52 -21.39
C ASP A 328 11.91 21.12 -22.80
N MET A 329 12.42 20.38 -23.80
CA MET A 329 12.39 20.83 -25.20
C MET A 329 10.97 21.11 -25.69
N LEU A 330 9.99 20.33 -25.23
CA LEU A 330 8.59 20.51 -25.60
C LEU A 330 8.03 21.82 -25.07
N THR A 331 8.39 22.21 -23.84
CA THR A 331 7.96 23.44 -23.19
C THR A 331 8.44 24.66 -23.96
N TYR A 332 9.72 24.72 -24.31
CA TYR A 332 10.26 25.79 -25.15
C TYR A 332 9.58 25.84 -26.52
N LYS A 333 9.50 24.68 -27.19
CA LYS A 333 8.91 24.57 -28.53
C LYS A 333 7.46 25.04 -28.56
N THR A 334 6.65 24.66 -27.57
CA THR A 334 5.21 25.03 -27.51
C THR A 334 5.03 26.54 -27.45
N LEU A 335 5.83 27.24 -26.63
CA LEU A 335 5.79 28.69 -26.54
C LEU A 335 6.25 29.37 -27.84
N LEU A 336 7.40 28.95 -28.37
CA LEU A 336 8.01 29.53 -29.57
C LEU A 336 7.13 29.35 -30.81
N GLU A 337 6.60 28.14 -31.03
CA GLU A 337 5.66 27.90 -32.13
C GLU A 337 4.36 28.69 -31.95
N GLY A 338 3.89 28.83 -30.71
CA GLY A 338 2.72 29.66 -30.40
C GLY A 338 2.92 31.12 -30.82
N LEU A 339 4.07 31.72 -30.52
CA LEU A 339 4.41 33.08 -30.94
C LEU A 339 4.49 33.20 -32.47
N CYS A 340 5.12 32.25 -33.16
CA CYS A 340 5.19 32.27 -34.62
C CYS A 340 3.82 32.17 -35.30
N ARG A 341 2.93 31.31 -34.78
CA ARG A 341 1.56 31.16 -35.33
C ARG A 341 0.74 32.43 -35.23
N GLU A 342 1.00 33.27 -34.23
CA GLU A 342 0.37 34.59 -34.06
C GLU A 342 1.09 35.71 -34.84
N GLY A 343 2.03 35.36 -35.74
CA GLY A 343 2.80 36.33 -36.53
C GLY A 343 3.86 37.09 -35.73
N ARG A 344 4.09 36.74 -34.46
CA ARG A 344 5.06 37.40 -33.56
C ARG A 344 6.42 36.71 -33.64
N VAL A 345 6.94 36.59 -34.86
CA VAL A 345 8.16 35.83 -35.15
C VAL A 345 9.38 36.49 -34.52
N ASP A 346 9.49 37.82 -34.59
CA ASP A 346 10.62 38.56 -33.99
C ASP A 346 10.68 38.34 -32.47
N ASP A 347 9.54 38.43 -31.79
CA ASP A 347 9.44 38.13 -30.35
C ASP A 347 9.89 36.69 -30.02
N ALA A 348 9.66 35.75 -30.93
CA ALA A 348 10.06 34.36 -30.77
C ALA A 348 11.58 34.18 -30.90
N PHE A 349 12.25 34.93 -31.79
CA PHE A 349 13.71 34.96 -31.86
C PHE A 349 14.33 35.63 -30.64
N ASP A 350 13.80 36.80 -30.24
CA ASP A 350 14.26 37.55 -29.08
C ASP A 350 14.18 36.70 -27.81
N ILE A 351 13.06 36.01 -27.60
CA ILE A 351 12.90 35.19 -26.40
C ILE A 351 13.78 33.93 -26.42
N LEU A 352 14.04 33.34 -27.59
CA LEU A 352 14.96 32.20 -27.70
C LEU A 352 16.39 32.60 -27.31
N GLU A 353 16.85 33.79 -27.73
CA GLU A 353 18.15 34.32 -27.30
C GLU A 353 18.18 34.62 -25.80
N GLU A 354 17.10 35.15 -25.22
CA GLU A 354 17.00 35.35 -23.78
C GLU A 354 17.01 34.03 -23.00
N PHE A 355 16.37 32.97 -23.52
CA PHE A 355 16.47 31.63 -22.93
C PHE A 355 17.90 31.11 -22.98
N ARG A 356 18.61 31.28 -24.10
CA ARG A 356 20.01 30.87 -24.22
C ARG A 356 20.93 31.58 -23.21
N LYS A 357 20.67 32.86 -22.92
CA LYS A 357 21.46 33.64 -21.94
C LYS A 357 21.22 33.20 -20.50
N LYS A 358 19.97 32.85 -20.16
CA LYS A 358 19.56 32.54 -18.77
C LYS A 358 19.59 31.06 -18.43
N ASP A 359 19.33 30.18 -19.39
CA ASP A 359 19.42 28.74 -19.21
C ASP A 359 20.84 28.27 -19.54
N SER A 360 21.70 28.24 -18.52
CA SER A 360 23.09 27.78 -18.64
C SER A 360 23.23 26.32 -19.09
N PHE A 361 22.14 25.55 -19.07
CA PHE A 361 22.12 24.14 -19.46
C PHE A 361 21.52 23.91 -20.84
N MET A 362 21.02 24.96 -21.51
CA MET A 362 20.55 24.86 -22.88
C MET A 362 21.72 24.51 -23.79
N ASN A 363 21.82 23.23 -24.13
CA ASN A 363 22.88 22.75 -24.99
C ASN A 363 22.71 23.25 -26.43
N GLU A 364 23.82 23.29 -27.18
CA GLU A 364 23.86 23.79 -28.56
C GLU A 364 22.89 23.03 -29.48
N LYS A 365 22.67 21.75 -29.23
CA LYS A 365 21.73 20.92 -30.00
C LYS A 365 20.28 21.35 -29.78
N THR A 366 19.87 21.59 -28.55
CA THR A 366 18.53 22.09 -28.19
C THR A 366 18.31 23.46 -28.82
N TYR A 367 19.27 24.37 -28.69
CA TYR A 367 19.22 25.69 -29.30
C TYR A 367 19.03 25.63 -30.83
N LYS A 368 19.90 24.88 -31.53
CA LYS A 368 19.80 24.68 -32.99
C LYS A 368 18.46 24.09 -33.41
N ASN A 369 17.94 23.12 -32.65
CA ASN A 369 16.65 22.52 -32.95
C ASN A 369 15.49 23.51 -32.80
N LEU A 370 15.51 24.36 -31.76
CA LEU A 370 14.49 25.39 -31.57
C LEU A 370 14.58 26.46 -32.66
N LEU A 371 15.80 26.92 -32.99
CA LEU A 371 16.05 27.89 -34.05
C LEU A 371 15.58 27.40 -35.42
N ASN A 372 15.92 26.16 -35.79
CA ASN A 372 15.45 25.54 -37.03
C ASN A 372 13.92 25.40 -37.04
N GLY A 373 13.32 25.08 -35.88
CA GLY A 373 11.87 25.03 -35.72
C GLY A 373 11.19 26.37 -35.99
N LEU A 374 11.76 27.47 -35.47
CA LEU A 374 11.28 28.83 -35.72
C LEU A 374 11.31 29.17 -37.21
N HIS A 375 12.44 28.94 -37.90
CA HIS A 375 12.58 29.21 -39.33
C HIS A 375 11.58 28.42 -40.19
N TYR A 376 11.27 27.18 -39.81
CA TYR A 376 10.29 26.39 -40.55
C TYR A 376 8.86 26.94 -40.40
N VAL A 377 8.49 27.39 -39.20
CA VAL A 377 7.14 27.92 -38.94
C VAL A 377 6.97 29.33 -39.49
N SER A 378 8.02 30.16 -39.48
CA SER A 378 7.97 31.52 -40.05
C SER A 378 7.88 31.58 -41.58
N CYS A 379 8.25 30.50 -42.27
CA CYS A 379 8.24 30.42 -43.74
C CYS A 379 6.95 29.82 -44.33
N LYS A 380 5.96 29.48 -43.49
CA LYS A 380 4.62 29.05 -43.89
C LYS A 380 3.62 30.16 -43.63
#